data_AF-H9V1D8-F1
#
_entry.id   AF-H9V1D8-F1
#
_cell.length_a   1.000
_cell.length_b   1.000
_cell.length_c   1.000
_cell.angle_alpha   90.00
_cell.angle_beta   90.00
_cell.angle_gamma   90.00
#
_symmetry.space_group_name_H-M   'P 1'
#
loop_
_entity.id
_entity.type
_entity.pdbx_description
1 polymer ?
#
loop_
_entity_poly.entity_id
_entity_poly.type
_entity_poly.pdbx_seq_one_letter_code
_entity_poly.pdbx_strand_id
1 'polypeptide(L)'
;AASPFVTGSGTFDNSTVAGIVSYNSHKFKNSSTIILPKFPSFNDTNFAANFSAKLKSLANSQFPALVPQKVDRKFLFTVGLGLNPCPVGVGNTTCQGPNGTKFTASVNNISFVLPSTALLQSHYFNQIKGVYKTNFPDNPPFP
;
A
#
# COMPACT_ATOMS: atom_id res chain seq x y z
N ALA A 1 -3.34 6.86 -19.20
CA ALA A 1 -1.99 6.95 -18.60
C ALA A 1 -2.12 7.10 -17.09
N ALA A 2 -1.11 6.71 -16.32
CA ALA A 2 -1.08 6.80 -14.87
C ALA A 2 0.35 7.11 -14.39
N SER A 3 0.45 7.92 -13.34
CA SER A 3 1.68 8.33 -12.67
C SER A 3 1.51 8.15 -11.15
N PRO A 4 2.58 7.94 -10.39
CA PRO A 4 2.50 7.73 -8.95
C PRO A 4 2.10 9.01 -8.20
N PHE A 5 1.44 8.81 -7.05
CA PHE A 5 1.28 9.82 -6.01
C PHE A 5 2.17 9.45 -4.82
N VAL A 6 3.02 10.36 -4.37
CA VAL A 6 4.05 10.11 -3.35
C VAL A 6 4.19 11.30 -2.41
N THR A 7 4.09 11.02 -1.11
CA THR A 7 4.32 11.98 -0.01
C THR A 7 5.32 11.45 1.02
N GLY A 8 5.84 10.23 0.84
CA GLY A 8 6.81 9.61 1.73
C GLY A 8 8.25 10.01 1.44
N SER A 9 9.15 9.74 2.38
CA SER A 9 10.58 10.04 2.27
C SER A 9 11.42 8.92 1.63
N GLY A 10 10.77 7.87 1.13
CA GLY A 10 11.43 6.77 0.41
C GLY A 10 11.71 7.11 -1.05
N THR A 11 12.61 6.35 -1.68
CA THR A 11 12.79 6.41 -3.13
C THR A 11 11.53 5.87 -3.83
N PHE A 12 11.20 6.44 -4.98
CA PHE A 12 10.08 5.98 -5.80
C PHE A 12 10.44 6.07 -7.28
N ASP A 13 9.80 5.25 -8.10
CA ASP A 13 9.91 5.32 -9.55
C ASP A 13 9.01 6.45 -10.07
N ASN A 14 9.58 7.46 -10.72
CA ASN A 14 8.86 8.60 -11.29
C ASN A 14 8.53 8.39 -12.79
N SER A 15 8.27 7.15 -13.18
CA SER A 15 7.83 6.82 -14.54
C SER A 15 6.31 7.03 -14.72
N THR A 16 5.88 7.19 -15.98
CA THR A 16 4.47 7.28 -16.36
C THR A 16 4.13 6.12 -17.28
N VAL A 17 3.10 5.35 -16.92
CA VAL A 17 2.54 4.32 -17.81
C VAL A 17 1.45 4.92 -18.70
N ALA A 18 1.40 4.54 -19.97
CA ALA A 18 0.39 5.01 -20.92
C ALA A 18 -0.35 3.86 -21.60
N GLY A 19 -1.63 4.08 -21.88
CA GLY A 19 -2.46 3.21 -22.71
C GLY A 19 -3.07 4.06 -23.81
N ILE A 20 -3.22 3.48 -25.00
CA ILE A 20 -3.76 4.16 -26.18
C ILE A 20 -5.20 3.71 -26.39
N VAL A 21 -6.12 4.68 -26.47
CA VAL A 21 -7.50 4.43 -26.88
C VAL A 21 -7.61 4.78 -28.36
N SER A 22 -7.93 3.78 -29.19
CA SER A 22 -8.09 3.93 -30.64
C SER A 22 -9.55 3.76 -31.03
N TYR A 23 -10.08 4.70 -31.80
CA TYR A 23 -11.44 4.64 -32.32
C TYR A 23 -11.39 4.13 -33.77
N ASN A 24 -12.00 2.98 -34.02
CA ASN A 24 -12.18 2.49 -35.38
C ASN A 24 -13.40 3.18 -36.00
N SER A 25 -13.18 4.16 -36.88
CA SER A 25 -14.25 4.81 -37.61
C SER A 25 -13.88 5.00 -39.07
N HIS A 26 -14.76 4.54 -39.95
CA HIS A 26 -14.64 4.71 -41.40
C HIS A 26 -14.68 6.19 -41.85
N LYS A 27 -15.11 7.12 -40.97
CA LYS A 27 -15.28 8.55 -41.29
C LYS A 27 -14.18 9.46 -40.75
N PHE A 28 -13.33 8.98 -39.85
CA PHE A 28 -12.24 9.78 -39.29
C PHE A 28 -10.90 9.25 -39.82
N LYS A 29 -10.12 10.11 -40.48
CA LYS A 29 -8.71 9.80 -40.77
C LYS A 29 -8.02 9.57 -39.42
N ASN A 30 -7.28 8.46 -39.29
CA ASN A 30 -6.52 8.16 -38.08
C ASN A 30 -5.70 9.39 -37.67
N SER A 31 -6.05 10.00 -36.54
CA SER A 31 -5.23 11.07 -35.95
C SER A 31 -3.91 10.46 -35.50
N SER A 32 -2.81 10.92 -36.07
CA SER A 32 -1.46 10.49 -35.67
C SER A 32 -1.01 11.09 -34.33
N THR A 33 -1.78 12.02 -33.77
CA THR A 33 -1.45 12.72 -32.54
C THR A 33 -2.04 12.01 -31.33
N ILE A 34 -1.17 11.40 -30.51
CA ILE A 34 -1.54 10.85 -29.22
C ILE A 34 -1.62 11.99 -28.21
N ILE A 35 -2.78 12.14 -27.56
CA ILE A 35 -3.00 13.16 -26.53
C ILE A 35 -2.75 12.53 -25.17
N LEU A 36 -1.74 13.03 -24.45
CA LEU A 36 -1.55 12.69 -23.05
C LEU A 36 -2.39 13.64 -22.18
N PRO A 37 -3.22 13.14 -21.25
CA PRO A 37 -3.95 14.00 -20.34
C PRO A 37 -2.98 14.72 -19.39
N LYS A 38 -3.40 15.89 -18.88
CA LYS A 38 -2.66 16.60 -17.85
C LYS A 38 -2.78 15.86 -16.52
N PHE A 39 -1.65 15.53 -15.91
CA PHE A 39 -1.57 14.91 -14.58
C PHE A 39 -1.38 15.97 -13.49
N PRO A 40 -1.92 15.73 -12.28
CA PRO A 40 -1.49 16.45 -11.08
C PRO A 40 0.01 16.23 -10.82
N SER A 41 0.63 17.11 -10.04
CA SER A 41 1.98 16.85 -9.51
C SER A 41 1.97 15.59 -8.64
N PHE A 42 3.08 14.85 -8.61
CA PHE A 42 3.18 13.59 -7.84
C PHE A 42 2.92 13.78 -6.33
N ASN A 43 3.06 15.01 -5.81
CA ASN A 43 2.85 15.38 -4.41
C ASN A 43 1.59 16.23 -4.18
N ASP A 44 0.63 16.23 -5.13
CA ASP A 44 -0.61 17.00 -5.00
C ASP A 44 -1.60 16.30 -4.04
N THR A 45 -1.37 16.49 -2.74
CA THR A 45 -2.19 15.93 -1.65
C THR A 45 -3.64 16.41 -1.73
N ASN A 46 -3.87 17.65 -2.17
CA ASN A 46 -5.22 18.20 -2.27
C ASN A 46 -6.03 17.49 -3.36
N PHE A 47 -5.41 17.23 -4.53
CA PHE A 47 -6.05 16.45 -5.58
C PHE A 47 -6.37 15.03 -5.10
N ALA A 48 -5.40 14.35 -4.48
CA ALA A 48 -5.58 12.98 -3.98
C ALA A 48 -6.70 12.89 -2.93
N ALA A 49 -6.74 13.84 -1.97
CA ALA A 49 -7.79 13.91 -0.96
C ALA A 49 -9.17 14.19 -1.56
N ASN A 50 -9.27 15.16 -2.47
CA ASN A 50 -10.53 15.50 -3.13
C ASN A 50 -11.08 14.36 -4.00
N PHE A 51 -10.21 13.60 -4.66
CA PHE A 51 -10.63 12.41 -5.41
C PHE A 51 -11.11 11.31 -4.45
N SER A 52 -10.34 11.02 -3.40
CA SER A 52 -10.67 9.98 -2.42
C SER A 52 -12.00 10.25 -1.69
N ALA A 53 -12.30 11.51 -1.40
CA ALA A 53 -13.56 11.93 -0.76
C ALA A 53 -14.82 11.64 -1.60
N LYS A 54 -14.66 11.35 -2.90
CA LYS A 54 -15.78 10.99 -3.79
C LYS A 54 -16.13 9.50 -3.74
N LEU A 55 -15.28 8.66 -3.13
CA LEU A 55 -15.52 7.22 -3.04
C LEU A 55 -16.71 6.93 -2.12
N LYS A 56 -17.80 6.40 -2.69
CA LYS A 56 -19.02 6.00 -1.97
C LYS A 56 -19.57 4.71 -2.57
N SER A 57 -20.12 3.85 -1.73
CA SER A 57 -20.91 2.70 -2.21
C SER A 57 -22.13 3.18 -2.98
N LEU A 58 -22.54 2.43 -4.01
CA LEU A 58 -23.73 2.74 -4.81
C LEU A 58 -25.01 2.78 -3.97
N ALA A 59 -25.14 1.85 -3.01
CA ALA A 59 -26.17 1.83 -1.96
C ALA A 59 -27.61 2.02 -2.47
N ASN A 60 -28.09 1.11 -3.34
CA ASN A 60 -29.47 1.11 -3.82
C ASN A 60 -30.19 -0.20 -3.45
N SER A 61 -31.46 -0.37 -3.86
CA SER A 61 -32.26 -1.56 -3.51
C SER A 61 -31.69 -2.88 -4.04
N GLN A 62 -31.04 -2.86 -5.20
CA GLN A 62 -30.40 -4.04 -5.79
C GLN A 62 -29.01 -4.30 -5.19
N PHE A 63 -28.29 -3.25 -4.77
CA PHE A 63 -26.94 -3.30 -4.20
C PHE A 63 -26.88 -2.52 -2.87
N PRO A 64 -27.50 -3.05 -1.79
CA PRO A 64 -27.57 -2.37 -0.51
C PRO A 64 -26.19 -2.30 0.16
N ALA A 65 -25.90 -1.17 0.81
CA ALA A 65 -24.72 -1.02 1.65
C ALA A 65 -25.05 -1.37 3.10
N LEU A 66 -24.69 -2.59 3.53
CA LEU A 66 -24.94 -3.10 4.89
C LEU A 66 -23.81 -2.66 5.84
N VAL A 67 -23.85 -1.41 6.28
CA VAL A 67 -22.83 -0.85 7.20
C VAL A 67 -23.06 -1.39 8.62
N PRO A 68 -22.05 -2.01 9.27
CA PRO A 68 -22.15 -2.42 10.67
C PRO A 68 -22.47 -1.22 11.60
N GLN A 69 -23.57 -1.31 12.34
CA GLN A 69 -24.05 -0.22 13.22
C GLN A 69 -23.47 -0.29 14.64
N LYS A 70 -22.97 -1.45 15.04
CA LYS A 70 -22.38 -1.68 16.36
C LYS A 70 -20.90 -1.99 16.20
N VAL A 71 -20.06 -1.29 16.96
CA VAL A 71 -18.62 -1.50 17.00
C VAL A 71 -18.28 -2.30 18.26
N ASP A 72 -17.85 -3.56 18.10
CA ASP A 72 -17.50 -4.42 19.23
C ASP A 72 -16.06 -4.19 19.74
N ARG A 73 -15.13 -3.85 18.84
CA ARG A 73 -13.72 -3.59 19.15
C ARG A 73 -13.20 -2.39 18.36
N LYS A 74 -12.36 -1.57 19.00
CA LYS A 74 -11.68 -0.43 18.38
C LYS A 74 -10.20 -0.73 18.28
N PHE A 75 -9.63 -0.47 17.11
CA PHE A 75 -8.22 -0.65 16.83
C PHE A 75 -7.64 0.67 16.33
N LEU A 76 -6.45 1.01 16.79
CA LEU A 76 -5.63 2.09 16.27
C LEU A 76 -4.35 1.46 15.72
N PHE A 77 -4.10 1.68 14.43
CA PHE A 77 -2.92 1.18 13.74
C PHE A 77 -2.06 2.34 13.27
N THR A 78 -0.84 2.46 13.83
CA THR A 78 0.18 3.33 13.24
C THR A 78 0.93 2.54 12.17
N VAL A 79 0.88 3.02 10.93
CA VAL A 79 1.59 2.42 9.79
C VAL A 79 2.75 3.34 9.45
N GLY A 80 3.97 2.80 9.43
CA GLY A 80 5.15 3.63 9.26
C GLY A 80 6.30 2.91 8.57
N LEU A 81 7.15 3.71 7.94
CA LEU A 81 8.49 3.30 7.50
C LEU A 81 9.45 3.42 8.68
N GLY A 82 10.37 2.47 8.80
CA GLY A 82 11.41 2.45 9.82
C GLY A 82 12.75 2.02 9.21
N LEU A 83 13.79 2.04 10.05
CA LEU A 83 15.14 1.62 9.67
C LEU A 83 15.64 0.59 10.68
N ASN A 84 16.13 -0.53 10.17
CA ASN A 84 16.83 -1.55 10.95
C ASN A 84 18.32 -1.50 10.67
N PRO A 85 19.18 -1.95 11.60
CA PRO A 85 20.59 -2.18 11.31
C PRO A 85 20.77 -3.07 10.09
N CYS A 86 21.73 -2.73 9.24
CA CYS A 86 22.09 -3.60 8.12
C CYS A 86 22.70 -4.90 8.68
N PRO A 87 22.36 -6.08 8.13
CA PRO A 87 22.93 -7.34 8.58
C PRO A 87 24.46 -7.31 8.49
N VAL A 88 25.14 -7.57 9.62
CA VAL A 88 26.60 -7.67 9.70
C VAL A 88 27.01 -9.13 9.51
N GLY A 89 28.05 -9.39 8.72
CA GLY A 89 28.66 -10.73 8.59
C GLY A 89 28.12 -11.61 7.45
N VAL A 90 27.19 -11.12 6.64
CA VAL A 90 26.79 -11.77 5.38
C VAL A 90 27.52 -11.08 4.22
N GLY A 91 28.78 -11.43 3.99
CA GLY A 91 29.61 -10.81 2.94
C GLY A 91 29.79 -9.29 3.08
N ASN A 92 30.14 -8.62 1.98
CA ASN A 92 30.26 -7.15 1.90
C ASN A 92 28.89 -6.51 1.63
N THR A 93 27.87 -6.84 2.44
CA THR A 93 26.49 -6.39 2.21
C THR A 93 26.33 -4.92 2.57
N THR A 94 26.00 -4.12 1.57
CA THR A 94 25.59 -2.73 1.72
C THR A 94 24.07 -2.62 1.64
N CYS A 95 23.46 -1.89 2.58
CA CYS A 95 22.02 -1.63 2.57
C CYS A 95 21.73 -0.24 1.99
N GLN A 96 20.60 -0.09 1.30
CA GLN A 96 20.22 1.12 0.56
C GLN A 96 19.55 2.21 1.42
N GLY A 97 19.33 1.94 2.70
CA GLY A 97 18.73 2.92 3.61
C GLY A 97 19.70 4.03 4.01
N PRO A 98 19.18 5.13 4.58
CA PRO A 98 19.99 6.20 5.15
C PRO A 98 21.05 5.66 6.10
N ASN A 99 22.26 6.21 6.07
CA ASN A 99 23.39 5.77 6.90
C ASN A 99 23.71 4.27 6.75
N GLY A 100 23.45 3.68 5.59
CA GLY A 100 23.70 2.26 5.33
C GLY A 100 22.78 1.32 6.10
N THR A 101 21.60 1.77 6.52
CA THR A 101 20.60 0.96 7.22
C THR A 101 19.72 0.17 6.26
N LYS A 102 18.94 -0.78 6.78
CA LYS A 102 17.93 -1.53 6.02
C LYS A 102 16.55 -0.93 6.25
N PHE A 103 15.83 -0.56 5.19
CA PHE A 103 14.43 -0.15 5.30
C PHE A 103 13.57 -1.27 5.90
N THR A 104 12.64 -0.88 6.76
CA THR A 104 11.57 -1.73 7.28
C THR A 104 10.24 -0.97 7.26
N ALA A 105 9.15 -1.69 7.40
CA ALA A 105 7.83 -1.12 7.61
C ALA A 105 7.21 -1.83 8.81
N SER A 106 6.38 -1.11 9.56
CA SER A 106 5.75 -1.64 10.76
C SER A 106 4.30 -1.20 10.86
N VAL A 107 3.52 -2.02 11.57
CA VAL A 107 2.20 -1.66 12.08
C VAL A 107 2.26 -1.76 13.60
N ASN A 108 1.90 -0.69 14.32
CA ASN A 108 2.03 -0.61 15.78
C ASN A 108 3.45 -0.95 16.28
N ASN A 109 4.48 -0.50 15.56
CA ASN A 109 5.89 -0.76 15.82
C ASN A 109 6.28 -2.26 15.78
N ILE A 110 5.49 -3.08 15.07
CA ILE A 110 5.81 -4.48 14.79
C ILE A 110 6.05 -4.65 13.30
N SER A 111 7.28 -4.99 12.92
CA SER A 111 7.63 -5.39 11.57
C SER A 111 7.35 -6.88 11.38
N PHE A 112 6.45 -7.22 10.46
CA PHE A 112 6.09 -8.62 10.20
C PHE A 112 7.25 -9.36 9.51
N VAL A 113 7.66 -10.49 10.09
CA VAL A 113 8.64 -11.41 9.51
C VAL A 113 7.90 -12.66 9.04
N LEU A 114 7.99 -12.96 7.76
CA LEU A 114 7.31 -14.12 7.18
C LEU A 114 7.92 -15.42 7.75
N PRO A 115 7.13 -16.28 8.41
CA PRO A 115 7.62 -17.57 8.90
C PRO A 115 7.85 -18.56 7.75
N SER A 116 8.63 -19.61 8.01
CA SER A 116 8.86 -20.72 7.06
C SER A 116 7.67 -21.65 6.92
N THR A 117 6.78 -21.70 7.92
CA THR A 117 5.52 -22.45 7.87
C THR A 117 4.36 -21.49 7.69
N ALA A 118 3.43 -21.80 6.78
CA ALA A 118 2.26 -20.96 6.53
C ALA A 118 1.40 -20.79 7.79
N LEU A 119 0.94 -19.56 8.06
CA LEU A 119 0.12 -19.24 9.24
C LEU A 119 -1.16 -20.09 9.29
N LEU A 120 -1.84 -20.26 8.16
CA LEU A 120 -3.06 -21.05 8.06
C LEU A 120 -2.80 -22.53 8.37
N GLN A 121 -1.73 -23.10 7.82
CA GLN A 121 -1.33 -24.49 8.09
C GLN A 121 -1.02 -24.68 9.58
N SER A 122 -0.21 -23.78 10.15
CA SER A 122 0.17 -23.82 11.56
C SER A 122 -1.06 -23.69 12.47
N HIS A 123 -2.02 -22.82 12.14
CA HIS A 123 -3.29 -22.70 12.84
C HIS A 123 -4.11 -23.99 12.76
N TYR A 124 -4.29 -24.55 11.55
CA TYR A 124 -5.12 -25.73 11.33
C TYR A 124 -4.60 -26.99 12.05
N PHE A 125 -3.28 -27.17 12.08
CA PHE A 125 -2.65 -28.32 12.73
C PHE A 125 -2.20 -28.03 14.18
N ASN A 126 -2.61 -26.92 14.79
CA ASN A 126 -2.22 -26.50 16.15
C ASN A 126 -0.70 -26.42 16.39
N GLN A 127 0.07 -26.04 15.36
CA GLN A 127 1.54 -25.91 15.39
C GLN A 127 2.00 -24.46 15.58
N ILE A 128 1.45 -23.76 16.57
CA ILE A 128 1.64 -22.30 16.75
C ILE A 128 3.05 -21.96 17.27
N LYS A 129 3.61 -22.83 18.12
CA LYS A 129 4.87 -22.58 18.84
C LYS A 129 6.02 -22.38 17.85
N GLY A 130 6.60 -21.18 17.85
CA GLY A 130 7.71 -20.81 16.97
C GLY A 130 7.31 -20.32 15.58
N VAL A 131 6.01 -20.31 15.23
CA VAL A 131 5.52 -19.82 13.93
C VAL A 131 4.96 -18.41 14.05
N TYR A 132 4.00 -18.18 14.95
CA TYR A 132 3.40 -16.86 15.17
C TYR A 132 2.89 -16.70 16.60
N LYS A 133 2.56 -15.45 16.97
CA LYS A 133 1.90 -15.12 18.23
C LYS A 133 0.53 -14.53 17.94
N THR A 134 -0.42 -14.71 18.86
CA THR A 134 -1.81 -14.24 18.74
C THR A 134 -2.07 -12.93 19.49
N ASN A 135 -1.01 -12.20 19.85
CA ASN A 135 -1.06 -11.02 20.72
C ASN A 135 -0.72 -9.71 19.98
N PHE A 136 -1.11 -9.60 18.70
CA PHE A 136 -0.93 -8.34 17.96
C PHE A 136 -1.72 -7.21 18.66
N PRO A 137 -1.10 -6.05 18.91
CA PRO A 137 -1.68 -5.04 19.78
C PRO A 137 -2.78 -4.25 19.07
N ASP A 138 -3.86 -3.98 19.80
CA ASP A 138 -5.00 -3.20 19.30
C ASP A 138 -4.66 -1.71 19.12
N ASN A 139 -3.63 -1.21 19.80
CA ASN A 139 -3.18 0.18 19.77
C ASN A 139 -1.65 0.26 19.64
N PRO A 140 -1.09 1.37 19.14
CA PRO A 140 0.35 1.55 19.13
C PRO A 140 0.91 1.57 20.57
N PRO A 141 2.17 1.14 20.77
CA PRO A 141 2.80 1.13 22.10
C PRO A 141 3.02 2.52 22.68
N PHE A 142 3.01 3.55 21.83
CA PHE A 142 3.09 4.95 22.19
C PHE A 142 1.98 5.71 21.45
N PRO A 143 1.24 6.61 22.12
CA PRO A 143 0.20 7.42 21.50
C PRO A 143 0.75 8.46 20.51
#